data_AF-A0A5C4JA92-F1
#
_entry.id   AF-A0A5C4JA92-F1
#
_cell.length_a   1.000
_cell.length_b   1.000
_cell.length_c   1.000
_cell.angle_alpha   90.00
_cell.angle_beta   90.00
_cell.angle_gamma   90.00
#
_symmetry.space_group_name_H-M   'P 1'
#
loop_
_entity.id
_entity.type
_entity.pdbx_description
1 polymer ?
#
loop_
_entity_poly.entity_id
_entity_poly.type
_entity_poly.pdbx_seq_one_letter_code
_entity_poly.pdbx_strand_id
1 'polypeptide(L)'
;MSIGMPQSPNHPAYWHTLPRRHGDRTRPDGGSAANDMIVTGTHVGAGDVVLVRSGWGRLFTDPDRDAYIGAKSGVPGVAEAGARWLAGRGVHAAGADTIAFECLPPGQGHSVLPAHRVLLVESGIYIIETLDLEEIARAGVHEFTFVLAPLPLVGATGSPARPLALVSLERSDG
;
A
#
# COMPACT_ATOMS: atom_id res chain seq x y z
N MET A 1 22.32 -9.43 -8.68
CA MET A 1 20.99 -10.03 -8.48
C MET A 1 21.20 -11.35 -7.77
N SER A 2 20.53 -11.56 -6.65
CA SER A 2 20.60 -12.80 -5.86
C SER A 2 19.19 -13.27 -5.54
N ILE A 3 18.93 -14.56 -5.70
CA ILE A 3 17.72 -15.23 -5.23
C ILE A 3 17.94 -15.55 -3.76
N GLY A 4 17.14 -14.97 -2.85
CA GLY A 4 17.42 -15.07 -1.42
C GLY A 4 16.40 -15.84 -0.58
N MET A 5 15.41 -16.52 -1.19
CA MET A 5 14.48 -17.42 -0.47
C MET A 5 14.05 -18.60 -1.36
N PRO A 6 13.71 -19.77 -0.77
CA PRO A 6 13.06 -20.87 -1.48
C PRO A 6 11.73 -20.43 -2.12
N GLN A 7 11.43 -20.93 -3.32
CA GLN A 7 10.24 -20.58 -4.11
C GLN A 7 9.70 -21.83 -4.84
N SER A 8 8.39 -21.84 -5.12
CA SER A 8 7.77 -22.82 -6.02
C SER A 8 8.28 -22.61 -7.47
N PRO A 9 8.51 -23.68 -8.26
CA PRO A 9 8.95 -23.57 -9.66
C PRO A 9 8.02 -22.76 -10.57
N ASN A 10 6.76 -22.56 -10.17
CA ASN A 10 5.74 -21.90 -10.98
C ASN A 10 5.61 -20.40 -10.71
N HIS A 11 6.36 -19.84 -9.75
CA HIS A 11 6.37 -18.41 -9.47
C HIS A 11 7.74 -17.81 -9.82
N PRO A 12 7.77 -16.63 -10.48
CA PRO A 12 9.04 -15.95 -10.70
C PRO A 12 9.65 -15.57 -9.34
N ALA A 13 10.95 -15.85 -9.18
CA ALA A 13 11.69 -15.52 -7.97
C ALA A 13 11.53 -14.02 -7.63
N TYR A 14 11.60 -13.69 -6.35
CA TYR A 14 11.76 -12.28 -6.00
C TYR A 14 13.15 -11.79 -6.43
N TRP A 15 13.24 -10.57 -6.95
CA TRP A 15 14.49 -9.97 -7.38
C TRP A 15 14.81 -8.78 -6.50
N HIS A 16 15.92 -8.84 -5.79
CA HIS A 16 16.48 -7.67 -5.12
C HIS A 16 17.61 -7.08 -5.96
N THR A 17 17.56 -5.78 -6.13
CA THR A 17 18.67 -4.97 -6.59
C THR A 17 18.83 -3.76 -5.68
N LEU A 18 20.05 -3.25 -5.60
CA LEU A 18 20.43 -2.04 -4.88
C LEU A 18 20.80 -0.99 -5.94
N PRO A 19 19.83 -0.27 -6.53
CA PRO A 19 20.15 0.70 -7.56
C PRO A 19 21.11 1.80 -7.09
N ARG A 20 21.06 2.17 -5.80
CA ARG A 20 22.00 3.10 -5.19
C ARG A 20 22.31 2.76 -3.74
N ARG A 21 23.57 2.91 -3.36
CA ARG A 21 24.08 2.85 -1.99
C ARG A 21 24.37 4.26 -1.48
N HIS A 22 24.42 4.41 -0.17
CA HIS A 22 24.98 5.61 0.43
C HIS A 22 26.41 5.83 -0.10
N GLY A 23 26.72 7.06 -0.48
CA GLY A 23 28.01 7.42 -1.06
C GLY A 23 28.12 7.29 -2.59
N ASP A 24 27.24 6.55 -3.27
CA ASP A 24 27.25 6.48 -4.74
C ASP A 24 26.99 7.85 -5.38
N ARG A 25 26.23 8.70 -4.70
CA ARG A 25 26.11 10.13 -4.99
C ARG A 25 25.95 10.93 -3.71
N THR A 26 26.84 11.89 -3.52
CA THR A 26 26.78 12.85 -2.42
C THR A 26 26.30 14.21 -2.93
N ARG A 27 25.47 14.85 -2.11
CA ARG A 27 25.07 16.25 -2.29
C ARG A 27 26.20 17.17 -1.77
N PRO A 28 26.19 18.46 -2.15
CA PRO A 28 27.16 19.43 -1.65
C PRO A 28 27.18 19.59 -0.12
N ASP A 29 26.08 19.26 0.56
CA ASP A 29 25.95 19.26 2.02
C ASP A 29 26.46 17.97 2.69
N GLY A 30 27.01 17.03 1.92
CA GLY A 30 27.49 15.74 2.41
C GLY A 30 26.41 14.65 2.52
N GLY A 31 25.13 14.98 2.29
CA GLY A 31 24.04 14.01 2.32
C GLY A 31 24.11 13.02 1.15
N SER A 32 23.81 11.75 1.41
CA SER A 32 23.60 10.73 0.37
C SER A 32 22.38 9.90 0.72
N ALA A 33 21.80 9.22 -0.28
CA ALA A 33 20.66 8.33 -0.08
C ALA A 33 20.93 7.00 -0.79
N ALA A 34 20.54 5.91 -0.16
CA ALA A 34 20.45 4.59 -0.77
C ALA A 34 19.01 4.31 -1.20
N ASN A 35 18.83 3.39 -2.14
CA ASN A 35 17.53 2.78 -2.38
C ASN A 35 17.71 1.33 -2.80
N ASP A 36 16.76 0.52 -2.36
CA ASP A 36 16.60 -0.88 -2.71
C ASP A 36 15.41 -1.00 -3.65
N MET A 37 15.45 -1.96 -4.56
CA MET A 37 14.32 -2.37 -5.37
C MET A 37 14.14 -3.87 -5.19
N ILE A 38 12.98 -4.25 -4.64
CA ILE A 38 12.57 -5.64 -4.48
C ILE A 38 11.38 -5.85 -5.42
N VAL A 39 11.50 -6.82 -6.32
CA VAL A 39 10.40 -7.29 -7.17
C VAL A 39 9.91 -8.58 -6.54
N THR A 40 8.65 -8.64 -6.13
CA THR A 40 8.00 -9.89 -5.69
C THR A 40 7.33 -10.56 -6.88
N GLY A 41 7.25 -11.90 -6.88
CA GLY A 41 6.60 -12.66 -7.97
C GLY A 41 5.07 -12.61 -7.99
N THR A 42 4.47 -11.62 -7.32
CA THR A 42 3.01 -11.44 -7.22
C THR A 42 2.45 -10.81 -8.49
N HIS A 43 1.29 -11.27 -8.93
CA HIS A 43 0.57 -10.70 -10.06
C HIS A 43 -0.43 -9.65 -9.58
N VAL A 44 -0.58 -8.57 -10.35
CA VAL A 44 -1.66 -7.58 -10.19
C VAL A 44 -2.39 -7.49 -11.52
N GLY A 45 -3.66 -7.87 -11.51
CA GLY A 45 -4.52 -7.98 -12.67
C GLY A 45 -5.88 -7.32 -12.50
N ALA A 46 -6.68 -7.43 -13.55
CA ALA A 46 -8.01 -6.88 -13.58
C ALA A 46 -8.90 -7.55 -12.53
N GLY A 47 -9.61 -6.75 -11.74
CA GLY A 47 -10.49 -7.23 -10.66
C GLY A 47 -9.82 -7.39 -9.29
N ASP A 48 -8.48 -7.32 -9.20
CA ASP A 48 -7.79 -7.46 -7.93
C ASP A 48 -8.05 -6.27 -7.00
N VAL A 49 -7.86 -6.49 -5.70
CA VAL A 49 -7.78 -5.43 -4.70
C VAL A 49 -6.33 -5.30 -4.24
N VAL A 50 -5.74 -4.11 -4.37
CA VAL A 50 -4.34 -3.88 -4.00
C VAL A 50 -4.25 -3.09 -2.70
N LEU A 51 -3.60 -3.67 -1.69
CA LEU A 51 -3.42 -3.04 -0.38
C LEU A 51 -1.96 -2.64 -0.17
N VAL A 52 -1.74 -1.39 0.21
CA VAL A 52 -0.42 -0.81 0.46
C VAL A 52 -0.21 -0.65 1.95
N ARG A 53 0.73 -1.41 2.50
CA ARG A 53 1.18 -1.23 3.89
C ARG A 53 2.42 -0.34 3.91
N SER A 54 2.27 0.89 4.37
CA SER A 54 3.38 1.81 4.62
C SER A 54 4.01 1.58 6.00
N GLY A 55 3.28 0.96 6.92
CA GLY A 55 3.62 0.86 8.34
C GLY A 55 3.11 2.03 9.18
N TRP A 56 2.48 3.04 8.55
CA TRP A 56 1.91 4.22 9.21
C TRP A 56 0.73 3.86 10.12
N GLY A 57 0.02 2.77 9.82
CA GLY A 57 -1.10 2.28 10.64
C GLY A 57 -0.73 2.02 12.10
N ARG A 58 0.56 1.78 12.40
CA ARG A 58 1.08 1.63 13.77
C ARG A 58 0.91 2.87 14.64
N LEU A 59 0.79 4.05 14.03
CA LEU A 59 0.57 5.31 14.74
C LEU A 59 -0.91 5.52 15.11
N PHE A 60 -1.82 4.69 14.60
CA PHE A 60 -3.27 4.87 14.81
C PHE A 60 -3.67 4.88 16.29
N THR A 61 -2.95 4.12 17.12
CA THR A 61 -3.18 4.03 18.57
C THR A 61 -2.26 4.93 19.40
N ASP A 62 -1.48 5.79 18.75
CA ASP A 62 -0.61 6.74 19.46
C ASP A 62 -1.46 7.71 20.32
N PRO A 63 -1.06 7.98 21.59
CA PRO A 63 -1.74 8.98 22.41
C PRO A 63 -1.78 10.37 21.76
N ASP A 64 -0.76 10.72 20.98
CA ASP A 64 -0.76 11.92 20.14
C ASP A 64 -1.44 11.63 18.80
N ARG A 65 -2.69 12.07 18.67
CA ARG A 65 -3.48 11.90 17.44
C ARG A 65 -2.83 12.57 16.23
N ASP A 66 -2.03 13.62 16.42
CA ASP A 66 -1.34 14.28 15.32
C ASP A 66 -0.28 13.37 14.67
N ALA A 67 0.23 12.37 15.39
CA ALA A 67 1.19 11.41 14.85
C ALA A 67 0.58 10.61 13.68
N TYR A 68 -0.65 10.11 13.83
CA TYR A 68 -1.35 9.41 12.74
C TYR A 68 -1.91 10.36 11.69
N ILE A 69 -2.53 11.47 12.12
CA ILE A 69 -3.13 12.45 11.20
C ILE A 69 -2.06 13.09 10.31
N GLY A 70 -0.84 13.23 10.81
CA GLY A 70 0.31 13.71 10.05
C GLY A 70 0.20 15.17 9.63
N ALA A 71 -0.58 16.00 10.34
CA ALA A 71 -0.81 17.39 9.96
C ALA A 71 0.50 18.18 9.79
N LYS A 72 1.49 17.92 10.66
CA LYS A 72 2.81 18.56 10.62
C LYS A 72 3.88 17.75 9.90
N SER A 73 3.82 16.41 9.98
CA SER A 73 4.83 15.52 9.42
C SER A 73 4.57 15.13 7.96
N GLY A 74 3.35 15.34 7.47
CA GLY A 74 2.84 14.66 6.29
C GLY A 74 2.48 13.21 6.59
N VAL A 75 1.96 12.54 5.56
CA VAL A 75 1.56 11.12 5.60
C VAL A 75 2.13 10.45 4.33
N PRO A 76 2.81 9.29 4.43
CA PRO A 76 3.27 8.56 3.25
C PRO A 76 2.08 8.04 2.44
N GLY A 77 2.28 7.80 1.15
CA GLY A 77 1.24 7.18 0.33
C GLY A 77 1.60 7.13 -1.14
N VAL A 78 0.67 6.63 -1.95
CA VAL A 78 0.89 6.41 -3.38
C VAL A 78 0.81 7.73 -4.15
N ALA A 79 1.84 8.03 -4.94
CA ALA A 79 1.82 9.19 -5.83
C ALA A 79 0.96 8.94 -7.08
N GLU A 80 0.61 10.00 -7.82
CA GLU A 80 -0.22 9.93 -9.03
C GLU A 80 0.24 8.86 -10.04
N ALA A 81 1.55 8.73 -10.25
CA ALA A 81 2.11 7.73 -11.16
C ALA A 81 1.76 6.29 -10.73
N GLY A 82 1.76 5.99 -9.43
CA GLY A 82 1.35 4.70 -8.90
C GLY A 82 -0.16 4.47 -9.06
N ALA A 83 -0.98 5.51 -8.85
CA ALA A 83 -2.42 5.45 -9.10
C ALA A 83 -2.74 5.17 -10.58
N ARG A 84 -2.02 5.82 -11.51
CA ARG A 84 -2.16 5.57 -12.95
C ARG A 84 -1.73 4.16 -13.33
N TRP A 85 -0.69 3.63 -12.69
CA TRP A 85 -0.27 2.25 -12.88
C TRP A 85 -1.35 1.27 -12.41
N LEU A 86 -1.93 1.46 -11.23
CA LEU A 86 -3.02 0.64 -10.71
C LEU A 86 -4.25 0.70 -11.63
N ALA A 87 -4.63 1.89 -12.09
CA ALA A 87 -5.72 2.08 -13.04
C ALA A 87 -5.46 1.33 -14.35
N GLY A 88 -4.23 1.41 -14.88
CA GLY A 88 -3.83 0.66 -16.08
C GLY A 88 -3.85 -0.86 -15.92
N ARG A 89 -3.84 -1.38 -14.67
CA ARG A 89 -4.01 -2.81 -14.36
C ARG A 89 -5.48 -3.24 -14.25
N GLY A 90 -6.42 -2.30 -14.16
CA GLY A 90 -7.85 -2.61 -14.00
C GLY A 90 -8.22 -3.18 -12.63
N VAL A 91 -7.49 -2.82 -11.57
CA VAL A 91 -7.82 -3.23 -10.20
C VAL A 91 -9.22 -2.75 -9.81
N HIS A 92 -9.92 -3.53 -8.99
CA HIS A 92 -11.27 -3.17 -8.54
C HIS A 92 -11.25 -2.13 -7.41
N ALA A 93 -10.26 -2.23 -6.52
CA ALA A 93 -10.06 -1.29 -5.44
C ALA A 93 -8.58 -1.18 -5.07
N ALA A 94 -8.20 -0.05 -4.47
CA ALA A 94 -6.90 0.15 -3.85
C ALA A 94 -7.08 0.61 -2.41
N GLY A 95 -6.23 0.12 -1.50
CA GLY A 95 -6.33 0.51 -0.10
C GLY A 95 -4.98 0.72 0.57
N ALA A 96 -4.98 1.44 1.69
CA ALA A 96 -3.78 1.73 2.47
C ALA A 96 -4.06 1.82 3.98
N ASP A 97 -3.00 1.73 4.77
CA ASP A 97 -3.02 1.85 6.24
C ASP A 97 -3.03 3.32 6.74
N THR A 98 -3.09 4.26 5.82
CA THR A 98 -3.00 5.71 6.04
C THR A 98 -4.35 6.40 6.01
N ILE A 99 -4.41 7.65 6.51
CA ILE A 99 -5.62 8.47 6.56
C ILE A 99 -6.08 8.95 5.17
N ALA A 100 -5.17 8.93 4.20
CA ALA A 100 -5.42 9.12 2.78
C ALA A 100 -4.66 8.04 2.00
N PHE A 101 -5.19 7.57 0.86
CA PHE A 101 -4.47 6.61 0.01
C PHE A 101 -3.14 7.15 -0.54
N GLU A 102 -3.10 8.45 -0.81
CA GLU A 102 -1.94 9.13 -1.36
C GLU A 102 -1.06 9.82 -0.34
N CYS A 103 0.14 10.18 -0.80
CA CYS A 103 1.07 10.95 -0.01
C CYS A 103 0.51 12.35 0.27
N LEU A 104 0.36 12.70 1.55
CA LEU A 104 -0.02 14.04 1.98
C LEU A 104 1.23 14.83 2.37
N PRO A 105 1.53 15.97 1.73
CA PRO A 105 2.65 16.80 2.15
C PRO A 105 2.39 17.44 3.53
N PRO A 106 3.45 17.69 4.32
CA PRO A 106 3.37 18.46 5.57
C PRO A 106 2.56 19.76 5.43
N GLY A 107 1.59 19.97 6.33
CA GLY A 107 0.78 21.20 6.39
C GLY A 107 -0.29 21.36 5.30
N GLN A 108 -0.34 20.47 4.31
CA GLN A 108 -1.28 20.57 3.18
C GLN A 108 -2.57 19.78 3.41
N GLY A 109 -2.53 18.74 4.26
CA GLY A 109 -3.65 17.82 4.45
C GLY A 109 -4.23 17.32 3.12
N HIS A 110 -5.55 17.27 3.02
CA HIS A 110 -6.30 16.77 1.85
C HIS A 110 -6.55 17.84 0.77
N SER A 111 -5.78 18.92 0.73
CA SER A 111 -6.00 20.01 -0.24
C SER A 111 -5.77 19.61 -1.70
N VAL A 112 -4.90 18.63 -1.94
CA VAL A 112 -4.54 18.15 -3.28
C VAL A 112 -4.50 16.63 -3.24
N LEU A 113 -5.40 15.99 -4.02
CA LEU A 113 -5.58 14.54 -4.03
C LEU A 113 -5.51 13.92 -5.45
N PRO A 114 -4.36 13.99 -6.16
CA PRO A 114 -4.22 13.43 -7.49
C PRO A 114 -4.50 11.92 -7.60
N ALA A 115 -4.16 11.09 -6.61
CA ALA A 115 -4.47 9.66 -6.69
C ALA A 115 -5.98 9.42 -6.58
N HIS A 116 -6.66 10.16 -5.70
CA HIS A 116 -8.12 10.10 -5.60
C HIS A 116 -8.79 10.45 -6.91
N ARG A 117 -8.36 11.54 -7.58
CA ARG A 117 -8.87 11.90 -8.90
C ARG A 117 -8.69 10.75 -9.89
N VAL A 118 -7.48 10.20 -10.01
CA VAL A 118 -7.18 9.14 -10.97
C VAL A 118 -8.01 7.88 -10.70
N LEU A 119 -8.07 7.43 -9.44
CA LEU A 119 -8.76 6.18 -9.10
C LEU A 119 -10.27 6.35 -9.10
N LEU A 120 -10.82 7.28 -8.33
CA LEU A 120 -12.27 7.42 -8.16
C LEU A 120 -12.94 8.06 -9.37
N VAL A 121 -12.43 9.23 -9.80
CA VAL A 121 -13.12 10.07 -10.79
C VAL A 121 -12.86 9.57 -12.22
N GLU A 122 -11.60 9.27 -12.55
CA GLU A 122 -11.22 8.92 -13.92
C GLU A 122 -11.40 7.43 -14.22
N SER A 123 -11.31 6.57 -13.20
CA SER A 123 -11.24 5.12 -13.41
C SER A 123 -12.34 4.31 -12.71
N GLY A 124 -13.12 4.92 -11.81
CA GLY A 124 -14.18 4.21 -11.05
C GLY A 124 -13.65 3.14 -10.09
N ILE A 125 -12.39 3.27 -9.66
CA ILE A 125 -11.71 2.35 -8.75
C ILE A 125 -11.88 2.84 -7.31
N TYR A 126 -12.38 1.97 -6.44
CA TYR A 126 -12.63 2.33 -5.04
C TYR A 126 -11.34 2.52 -4.24
N ILE A 127 -11.39 3.42 -3.26
CA ILE A 127 -10.33 3.67 -2.29
C ILE A 127 -10.76 3.16 -0.91
N ILE A 128 -9.85 2.50 -0.19
CA ILE A 128 -10.05 2.01 1.16
C ILE A 128 -8.91 2.53 2.06
N GLU A 129 -9.24 3.32 3.06
CA GLU A 129 -8.26 3.98 3.92
C GLU A 129 -8.33 3.42 5.33
N THR A 130 -7.33 3.74 6.16
CA THR A 130 -7.28 3.38 7.58
C THR A 130 -7.29 1.86 7.84
N LEU A 131 -6.73 1.07 6.91
CA LEU A 131 -6.66 -0.39 7.06
C LEU A 131 -5.64 -0.80 8.13
N ASP A 132 -5.99 -1.82 8.92
CA ASP A 132 -5.00 -2.58 9.69
C ASP A 132 -4.46 -3.72 8.83
N LEU A 133 -3.16 -3.65 8.50
CA LEU A 133 -2.45 -4.63 7.68
C LEU A 133 -1.33 -5.32 8.46
N GLU A 134 -1.19 -5.09 9.76
CA GLU A 134 -0.06 -5.59 10.54
C GLU A 134 -0.05 -7.11 10.69
N GLU A 135 -1.23 -7.72 10.87
CA GLU A 135 -1.35 -9.16 11.06
C GLU A 135 -0.96 -9.93 9.79
N ILE A 136 -1.52 -9.56 8.63
CA ILE A 136 -1.23 -10.22 7.35
C ILE A 136 0.24 -10.05 6.96
N ALA A 137 0.80 -8.85 7.22
CA ALA A 137 2.18 -8.55 6.89
C ALA A 137 3.15 -9.35 7.76
N ARG A 138 2.84 -9.53 9.06
CA ARG A 138 3.62 -10.38 9.96
C ARG A 138 3.56 -11.84 9.55
N ALA A 139 2.43 -12.29 9.02
CA ALA A 139 2.27 -13.64 8.49
C ALA A 139 2.97 -13.86 7.13
N GLY A 140 3.52 -12.82 6.50
CA GLY A 140 4.15 -12.90 5.18
C GLY A 140 3.17 -13.23 4.05
N VAL A 141 1.88 -12.96 4.26
CA VAL A 141 0.84 -13.26 3.27
C VAL A 141 0.69 -12.06 2.33
N HIS A 142 0.89 -12.31 1.03
CA HIS A 142 0.85 -11.29 -0.01
C HIS A 142 -0.29 -11.49 -1.02
N GLU A 143 -0.96 -12.63 -0.98
CA GLU A 143 -2.13 -12.96 -1.80
C GLU A 143 -3.14 -13.70 -0.94
N PHE A 144 -4.40 -13.27 -0.99
CA PHE A 144 -5.48 -13.77 -0.15
C PHE A 144 -6.84 -13.35 -0.72
N THR A 145 -7.91 -14.01 -0.29
CA THR A 145 -9.26 -13.55 -0.64
C THR A 145 -9.64 -12.38 0.24
N PHE A 146 -9.90 -11.22 -0.36
CA PHE A 146 -10.34 -10.02 0.33
C PHE A 146 -11.87 -9.93 0.35
N VAL A 147 -12.45 -9.78 1.55
CA VAL A 147 -13.89 -9.65 1.75
C VAL A 147 -14.18 -8.29 2.35
N LEU A 148 -14.99 -7.49 1.65
CA LEU A 148 -15.42 -6.17 2.09
C LEU A 148 -16.92 -6.01 1.85
N ALA A 149 -17.67 -5.75 2.92
CA ALA A 149 -19.10 -5.48 2.87
C ALA A 149 -19.38 -4.08 3.44
N PRO A 150 -19.51 -3.04 2.59
CA PRO A 150 -19.91 -1.71 3.05
C PRO A 150 -21.38 -1.72 3.52
N LEU A 151 -21.73 -0.77 4.41
CA LEU A 151 -23.12 -0.56 4.81
C LEU A 151 -23.93 0.01 3.63
N PRO A 152 -25.19 -0.42 3.43
CA PRO A 152 -26.04 0.06 2.34
C PRO A 152 -26.63 1.45 2.67
N LEU A 153 -25.77 2.47 2.71
CA LEU A 153 -26.15 3.85 3.02
C LEU A 153 -26.58 4.59 1.76
N VAL A 154 -27.86 4.99 1.70
CA VAL A 154 -28.42 5.70 0.54
C VAL A 154 -27.82 7.10 0.44
N GLY A 155 -27.26 7.44 -0.73
CA GLY A 155 -26.70 8.77 -1.03
C GLY A 155 -25.32 9.05 -0.42
N ALA A 156 -24.72 8.08 0.28
CA ALA A 156 -23.38 8.24 0.84
C ALA A 156 -22.30 8.03 -0.24
N THR A 157 -21.19 8.77 -0.13
CA THR A 157 -20.02 8.65 -1.01
C THR A 157 -18.97 7.66 -0.48
N GLY A 158 -19.22 7.07 0.69
CA GLY A 158 -18.36 6.11 1.35
C GLY A 158 -19.08 5.44 2.52
N SER A 159 -18.48 4.40 3.07
CA SER A 159 -19.02 3.66 4.22
C SER A 159 -17.89 3.17 5.11
N PRO A 160 -18.05 3.19 6.45
CA PRO A 160 -17.22 2.34 7.29
C PRO A 160 -17.45 0.88 6.88
N ALA A 161 -16.41 0.07 7.00
CA ALA A 161 -16.47 -1.34 6.68
C ALA A 161 -15.58 -2.13 7.62
N ARG A 162 -15.82 -3.45 7.68
CA ARG A 162 -14.93 -4.41 8.34
C ARG A 162 -14.34 -5.32 7.26
N PRO A 163 -13.18 -4.96 6.68
CA PRO A 163 -12.49 -5.82 5.73
C PRO A 163 -11.99 -7.09 6.43
N LEU A 164 -12.04 -8.21 5.73
CA LEU A 164 -11.48 -9.49 6.18
C LEU A 164 -10.54 -10.04 5.12
N ALA A 165 -9.41 -10.58 5.56
CA ALA A 165 -8.50 -11.38 4.73
C ALA A 165 -8.73 -12.85 5.05
N LEU A 166 -9.17 -13.63 4.05
CA LEU A 166 -9.25 -15.09 4.17
C LEU A 166 -7.95 -15.69 3.62
N VAL A 167 -7.21 -16.36 4.49
CA VAL A 167 -5.90 -16.96 4.19
C VAL A 167 -6.02 -18.48 4.21
N SER A 168 -5.35 -19.15 3.27
CA SER A 168 -5.21 -20.61 3.33
C SER A 168 -3.99 -20.94 4.19
N LEU A 169 -4.18 -21.69 5.27
CA LEU A 169 -3.08 -22.28 6.02
C LEU A 169 -2.83 -23.67 5.43
N GLU A 170 -1.62 -23.94 4.92
CA GLU A 170 -1.23 -25.31 4.63
C GLU A 170 -1.26 -26.10 5.95
N ARG A 171 -2.08 -27.16 6.01
CA ARG A 171 -1.96 -28.14 7.09
C ARG A 171 -0.63 -28.86 6.88
N SER A 172 0.30 -28.67 7.80
CA SER A 172 1.41 -29.60 7.96
C SER A 172 0.80 -30.92 8.43
N ASP A 173 0.49 -31.80 7.50
CA ASP A 173 0.14 -33.18 7.81
C ASP A 173 1.38 -33.82 8.46
N GLY A 174 1.23 -34.18 9.74
CA GLY A 174 2.23 -34.92 10.51
C GLY A 174 2.16 -36.42 10.29
#